data_AF-A0A1C6D0S6-F1
#
_entry.id   AF-A0A1C6D0S6-F1
#
_cell.length_a   1.000
_cell.length_b   1.000
_cell.length_c   1.000
_cell.angle_alpha   90.00
_cell.angle_beta   90.00
_cell.angle_gamma   90.00
#
_symmetry.space_group_name_H-M   'P 1'
#
loop_
_entity.id
_entity.type
_entity.pdbx_description
1 polymer ?
#
loop_
_entity_poly.entity_id
_entity_poly.type
_entity_poly.pdbx_seq_one_letter_code
_entity_poly.pdbx_strand_id
1 'polypeptide(L)'
;MEERSELSVVIDGKVYRLSGGSDIYLQKLASYVDGKIRELKKQPGYNKLSTEYRDILLALNITEELFKLRDEIEVFNQDGRDRAQELYELKQQIVDRDMRLDAANKLVADYKAKVNELQKQIIGLETNNEFH
;
A
#
# COMPACT_ATOMS: atom_id res chain seq x y z
N MET A 1 3.36 -26.85 31.72
CA MET A 1 2.00 -26.32 31.47
C MET A 1 2.18 -24.83 31.30
N GLU A 2 1.94 -24.28 30.11
CA GLU A 2 1.93 -22.83 29.94
C GLU A 2 0.76 -22.30 30.78
N GLU A 3 1.07 -21.56 31.84
CA GLU A 3 0.08 -20.74 32.53
C GLU A 3 -0.46 -19.74 31.50
N ARG A 4 -1.66 -20.01 30.96
CA ARG A 4 -2.39 -19.01 30.20
C ARG A 4 -2.65 -17.87 31.17
N SER A 5 -1.99 -16.72 30.98
CA SER A 5 -2.26 -15.55 31.80
C SER A 5 -3.73 -15.18 31.65
N GLU A 6 -4.42 -15.10 32.78
CA GLU A 6 -5.80 -14.65 32.87
C GLU A 6 -5.80 -13.17 33.22
N LEU A 7 -6.42 -12.33 32.39
CA LEU A 7 -6.62 -10.92 32.65
C LEU A 7 -8.04 -10.66 33.14
N SER A 8 -8.17 -9.96 34.27
CA SER A 8 -9.46 -9.48 34.74
C SER A 8 -9.72 -8.08 34.21
N VAL A 9 -10.84 -7.91 33.50
CA VAL A 9 -11.26 -6.66 32.86
C VAL A 9 -12.68 -6.30 33.28
N VAL A 10 -13.06 -5.04 33.15
CA VAL A 10 -14.43 -4.57 33.40
C VAL A 10 -15.07 -4.21 32.07
N ILE A 11 -16.21 -4.82 31.78
CA ILE A 11 -17.03 -4.54 30.59
C ILE A 11 -18.46 -4.34 31.06
N ASP A 12 -19.04 -3.20 30.72
CA ASP A 12 -20.38 -2.78 31.16
C ASP A 12 -20.62 -2.88 32.68
N GLY A 13 -19.61 -2.51 33.47
CA GLY A 13 -19.65 -2.58 34.93
C GLY A 13 -19.58 -3.99 35.51
N LYS A 14 -19.40 -5.04 34.68
CA LYS A 14 -19.20 -6.43 35.11
C LYS A 14 -17.76 -6.85 34.92
N VAL A 15 -17.25 -7.65 35.86
CA VAL A 15 -15.89 -8.20 35.79
C VAL A 15 -15.90 -9.47 34.95
N TYR A 16 -15.06 -9.49 33.91
CA TYR A 16 -14.81 -10.66 33.06
C TYR A 16 -13.36 -11.08 33.20
N ARG A 17 -13.14 -12.38 33.05
CA ARG A 17 -11.81 -12.97 33.06
C ARG A 17 -11.50 -13.51 31.66
N LEU A 18 -10.54 -12.89 31.00
CA LEU A 18 -10.14 -13.19 29.63
C LEU A 18 -8.82 -13.94 29.61
N SER A 19 -8.60 -14.79 28.61
CA SER A 19 -7.35 -15.51 28.38
C SER A 19 -7.09 -15.66 26.88
N GLY A 20 -5.89 -16.12 26.51
CA GLY A 20 -5.55 -16.43 25.10
C GLY A 20 -4.95 -15.27 24.31
N GLY A 21 -4.44 -14.24 24.97
CA GLY A 21 -3.73 -13.13 24.35
C GLY A 21 -2.85 -12.39 25.36
N SER A 22 -2.07 -11.42 24.90
CA SER A 22 -1.32 -10.54 25.81
C SER A 22 -2.26 -9.62 26.59
N ASP A 23 -1.90 -9.28 27.81
CA ASP A 23 -2.71 -8.41 28.68
C ASP A 23 -3.08 -7.09 27.99
N ILE A 24 -2.13 -6.49 27.26
CA ILE A 24 -2.37 -5.25 26.49
C ILE A 24 -3.43 -5.47 25.42
N TYR A 25 -3.37 -6.58 24.69
CA TYR A 25 -4.34 -6.88 23.64
C TYR A 25 -5.74 -7.14 24.21
N LEU A 26 -5.83 -7.94 25.28
CA LEU A 26 -7.09 -8.24 25.96
C LEU A 26 -7.72 -6.98 26.58
N GLN A 27 -6.90 -6.10 27.18
CA GLN A 27 -7.36 -4.81 27.70
C GLN A 27 -7.92 -3.91 26.59
N LYS A 28 -7.27 -3.89 25.43
CA LYS A 28 -7.75 -3.15 24.24
C LYS A 28 -9.09 -3.68 23.76
N LEU A 29 -9.25 -5.01 23.64
CA LEU A 29 -10.52 -5.63 23.26
C LEU A 29 -11.64 -5.29 24.25
N ALA A 30 -11.38 -5.43 25.56
CA ALA A 30 -12.35 -5.11 26.59
C ALA A 30 -12.79 -3.65 26.53
N SER A 31 -11.82 -2.74 26.38
CA SER A 31 -12.08 -1.30 26.29
C SER A 31 -12.88 -0.93 25.03
N TYR A 32 -12.61 -1.61 23.90
CA TYR A 32 -13.37 -1.43 22.66
C TYR A 32 -14.82 -1.88 22.81
N VAL A 33 -15.04 -3.10 23.34
CA VAL A 33 -16.39 -3.63 23.57
C VAL A 33 -17.17 -2.77 24.55
N ASP A 34 -16.56 -2.33 25.66
CA ASP A 34 -17.19 -1.41 26.61
C ASP A 34 -17.59 -0.08 25.97
N GLY A 35 -16.71 0.46 25.11
CA GLY A 35 -16.99 1.65 24.30
C GLY A 35 -18.22 1.46 23.41
N LYS A 36 -18.31 0.33 22.71
CA LYS A 36 -19.46 0.01 21.83
C LYS A 36 -20.77 -0.13 22.59
N ILE A 37 -20.74 -0.79 23.75
CA ILE A 37 -21.91 -0.85 24.63
C ILE A 37 -22.34 0.55 25.06
N ARG A 38 -21.39 1.41 25.44
CA ARG A 38 -21.66 2.79 25.86
C ARG A 38 -22.25 3.63 24.73
N GLU A 39 -21.82 3.43 23.49
CA GLU A 39 -22.38 4.07 22.30
C GLU A 39 -23.82 3.62 22.06
N LEU A 40 -24.08 2.31 22.07
CA LEU A 40 -25.42 1.74 21.89
C LEU A 40 -26.39 2.19 22.99
N LYS A 41 -25.94 2.32 24.24
CA LYS A 41 -26.75 2.83 25.36
C LYS A 41 -27.27 4.25 25.16
N LYS A 42 -26.63 5.06 24.30
CA LYS A 42 -27.10 6.41 23.94
C LYS A 42 -28.27 6.37 22.95
N GLN A 43 -28.49 5.25 22.27
CA GLN A 43 -29.57 5.15 21.28
C GLN A 43 -30.95 5.08 21.97
N PRO A 44 -31.95 5.82 21.46
CA PRO A 44 -33.30 5.78 21.99
C PRO A 44 -33.86 4.35 22.01
N GLY A 45 -34.41 3.93 23.15
CA GLY A 45 -35.04 2.61 23.28
C GLY A 45 -34.08 1.44 23.53
N TYR A 46 -32.76 1.61 23.36
CA TYR A 46 -31.80 0.52 23.59
C TYR A 46 -31.88 -0.06 25.01
N ASN A 47 -31.99 0.82 26.02
CA ASN A 47 -32.09 0.40 27.42
C ASN A 47 -33.40 -0.32 27.78
N LYS A 48 -34.41 -0.29 26.89
CA LYS A 48 -35.69 -1.01 27.08
C LYS A 48 -35.66 -2.42 26.48
N LEU A 49 -34.64 -2.75 25.69
CA LEU A 49 -34.48 -4.06 25.07
C LEU A 49 -34.06 -5.11 26.12
N SER A 50 -34.41 -6.37 25.85
CA SER A 50 -33.89 -7.49 26.65
C SER A 50 -32.36 -7.58 26.51
N THR A 51 -31.71 -8.27 27.44
CA THR A 51 -30.26 -8.52 27.37
C THR A 51 -29.89 -9.26 26.08
N GLU A 52 -30.65 -10.29 25.71
CA GLU A 52 -30.43 -11.05 24.46
C GLU A 52 -30.44 -10.15 23.22
N TYR A 53 -31.42 -9.24 23.10
CA TYR A 53 -31.45 -8.30 21.97
C TYR A 53 -30.28 -7.32 22.00
N ARG A 54 -29.86 -6.85 23.18
CA ARG A 54 -28.70 -5.95 23.32
C ARG A 54 -27.40 -6.64 22.91
N ASP A 55 -27.23 -7.90 23.26
CA ASP A 55 -26.06 -8.70 22.91
C ASP A 55 -26.02 -8.98 21.40
N ILE A 56 -27.16 -9.32 20.78
CA ILE A 56 -27.28 -9.48 19.33
C ILE A 56 -26.96 -8.16 18.60
N LEU A 57 -27.49 -7.03 19.06
CA LEU A 57 -27.22 -5.72 18.45
C LEU A 57 -25.74 -5.33 18.55
N LEU A 58 -25.09 -5.61 19.68
CA LEU A 58 -23.66 -5.38 19.85
C LEU A 58 -22.85 -6.24 18.86
N ALA A 59 -23.19 -7.52 18.73
CA ALA A 59 -22.53 -8.43 17.79
C ALA A 59 -22.72 -7.97 16.34
N LEU A 60 -23.93 -7.56 15.96
CA LEU A 60 -24.23 -7.03 14.62
C LEU A 60 -23.45 -5.75 14.33
N ASN A 61 -23.38 -4.83 15.29
CA ASN A 61 -22.67 -3.56 15.11
C ASN A 61 -21.16 -3.78 14.89
N ILE A 62 -20.52 -4.64 15.70
CA ILE A 62 -19.11 -4.99 15.54
C ILE A 62 -18.87 -5.75 14.23
N THR A 63 -19.80 -6.63 13.84
CA THR A 63 -19.70 -7.38 12.56
C THR A 63 -19.82 -6.46 11.36
N GLU A 64 -20.73 -5.48 11.41
CA GLU A 64 -20.87 -4.47 10.35
C GLU A 64 -19.57 -3.66 10.18
N GLU A 65 -18.95 -3.21 11.28
CA GLU A 65 -17.65 -2.53 11.23
C GLU A 65 -16.55 -3.42 10.64
N LEU A 66 -16.51 -4.70 11.03
CA LEU A 66 -15.57 -5.65 10.46
C LEU A 66 -15.76 -5.82 8.95
N PHE A 67 -17.00 -5.87 8.47
CA PHE A 67 -17.30 -6.00 7.05
C PHE A 67 -16.89 -4.75 6.28
N LYS A 68 -17.23 -3.56 6.79
CA LYS A 68 -16.79 -2.29 6.18
C LYS A 68 -15.26 -2.21 6.07
N LEU A 69 -14.54 -2.56 7.13
CA LEU A 69 -13.08 -2.58 7.12
C LEU A 69 -12.52 -3.60 6.10
N ARG A 70 -13.17 -4.75 5.93
CA ARG A 70 -12.77 -5.73 4.91
C ARG A 70 -12.96 -5.19 3.50
N ASP A 71 -14.09 -4.56 3.24
CA ASP A 71 -14.39 -3.94 1.95
C ASP A 71 -13.38 -2.82 1.63
N GLU A 72 -13.07 -1.97 2.61
CA GLU A 72 -12.04 -0.92 2.47
C GLU A 72 -10.65 -1.50 2.17
N ILE A 73 -10.25 -2.57 2.86
CA ILE A 73 -8.98 -3.27 2.59
C ILE A 73 -8.97 -3.85 1.18
N GLU A 74 -10.09 -4.40 0.70
CA GLU A 74 -10.18 -4.93 -0.66
C GLU A 74 -9.99 -3.83 -1.71
N VAL A 75 -10.65 -2.69 -1.52
CA VAL A 75 -10.47 -1.51 -2.38
C VAL A 75 -9.02 -1.03 -2.37
N PHE A 76 -8.41 -0.91 -1.18
CA PHE A 76 -7.03 -0.48 -1.06
C PHE A 76 -6.05 -1.46 -1.73
N ASN A 77 -6.29 -2.76 -1.60
CA ASN A 77 -5.49 -3.78 -2.29
C ASN A 77 -5.66 -3.71 -3.81
N GLN A 78 -6.85 -3.39 -4.31
CA GLN A 78 -7.07 -3.20 -5.74
C GLN A 78 -6.30 -1.99 -6.28
N ASP A 79 -6.42 -0.83 -5.62
CA ASP A 79 -5.63 0.38 -5.96
C ASP A 79 -4.12 0.10 -5.90
N GLY A 80 -3.66 -0.66 -4.90
CA GLY A 80 -2.27 -1.10 -4.81
C GLY A 80 -1.82 -1.96 -6.00
N ARG A 81 -2.68 -2.87 -6.48
CA ARG A 81 -2.40 -3.69 -7.69
C ARG A 81 -2.35 -2.82 -8.95
N ASP A 82 -3.30 -1.91 -9.10
CA ASP A 82 -3.39 -1.04 -10.29
C ASP A 82 -2.16 -0.12 -10.38
N ARG A 83 -1.74 0.48 -9.26
CA ARG A 83 -0.49 1.27 -9.20
C ARG A 83 0.76 0.46 -9.48
N ALA A 84 0.82 -0.78 -9.00
CA ALA A 84 1.96 -1.66 -9.27
C ALA A 84 2.07 -1.98 -10.78
N GLN A 85 0.93 -2.16 -11.44
CA GLN A 85 0.85 -2.34 -12.88
C GLN A 85 1.30 -1.09 -13.64
N GLU A 86 0.80 0.10 -13.28
CA GLU A 86 1.24 1.38 -13.88
C GLU A 86 2.74 1.60 -13.73
N LEU A 87 3.29 1.32 -12.54
CA LEU A 87 4.73 1.44 -12.28
C LEU A 87 5.55 0.47 -13.14
N TYR A 88 5.06 -0.75 -13.34
CA TYR A 88 5.70 -1.72 -14.22
C TYR A 88 5.73 -1.22 -15.67
N GLU A 89 4.62 -0.70 -16.18
CA GLU A 89 4.53 -0.14 -17.53
C GLU A 89 5.47 1.05 -17.73
N LEU A 90 5.52 1.96 -16.76
CA LEU A 90 6.45 3.09 -16.77
C LEU A 90 7.91 2.61 -16.79
N LYS A 91 8.24 1.57 -16.01
CA LYS A 91 9.59 0.99 -16.01
C LYS A 91 9.97 0.41 -17.37
N GLN A 92 9.05 -0.28 -18.05
CA GLN A 92 9.29 -0.77 -19.42
C GLN A 92 9.53 0.40 -20.39
N GLN A 93 8.73 1.46 -20.31
CA GLN A 93 8.93 2.64 -21.15
C GLN A 93 10.29 3.31 -20.93
N ILE A 94 10.80 3.33 -19.69
CA ILE A 94 12.14 3.84 -19.39
C ILE A 94 13.21 2.98 -20.07
N VAL A 95 13.13 1.64 -19.92
CA VAL A 95 14.07 0.72 -20.57
C VAL A 95 14.07 0.91 -22.09
N ASP A 96 12.90 1.03 -22.71
CA ASP A 96 12.78 1.28 -24.14
C ASP A 96 13.42 2.61 -24.55
N ARG A 97 13.25 3.66 -23.75
CA ARG A 97 13.88 4.97 -23.99
C ARG A 97 15.39 4.90 -23.84
N ASP A 98 15.91 4.20 -22.83
CA ASP A 98 17.34 4.01 -22.62
C ASP A 98 17.98 3.27 -23.81
N MET A 99 17.34 2.21 -24.30
CA MET A 99 17.80 1.51 -25.50
C MET A 99 17.84 2.41 -26.75
N ARG A 100 16.83 3.27 -26.93
CA ARG A 100 16.80 4.24 -28.04
C ARG A 100 17.88 5.31 -27.89
N LEU A 101 18.12 5.79 -26.67
CA LEU A 101 19.19 6.74 -26.37
C LEU A 101 20.57 6.15 -26.66
N ASP A 102 20.82 4.90 -26.27
CA ASP A 102 22.06 4.19 -26.58
C ASP A 102 22.27 4.03 -28.09
N ALA A 103 21.21 3.69 -28.84
CA ALA A 103 21.27 3.61 -30.30
C ALA A 103 21.57 4.98 -30.93
N ALA A 104 20.91 6.04 -30.46
CA ALA A 104 21.17 7.40 -30.94
C ALA A 104 22.60 7.86 -30.62
N ASN A 105 23.12 7.56 -29.42
CA ASN A 105 24.48 7.89 -29.03
C ASN A 105 25.53 7.18 -29.90
N LYS A 106 25.29 5.92 -30.28
CA LYS A 106 26.15 5.20 -31.25
C LYS A 106 26.14 5.89 -32.61
N LEU A 107 24.96 6.23 -33.14
CA LEU A 107 24.87 6.95 -34.42
C LEU A 107 25.59 8.30 -34.37
N VAL A 108 25.47 9.04 -33.27
CA VAL A 108 26.20 10.31 -33.07
C VAL A 108 27.71 10.08 -33.07
N ALA A 109 28.21 9.01 -32.44
CA ALA A 109 29.62 8.67 -32.47
C ALA A 109 30.10 8.32 -33.90
N ASP A 110 29.32 7.52 -34.64
CA ASP A 110 29.63 7.13 -36.02
C ASP A 110 29.65 8.35 -36.95
N TYR A 111 28.66 9.25 -36.84
CA TYR A 111 28.63 10.49 -37.62
C TYR A 111 29.82 11.40 -37.29
N LYS A 112 30.20 11.53 -36.01
CA LYS A 112 31.40 12.29 -35.62
C LYS A 112 32.66 11.71 -36.24
N ALA A 113 32.81 10.38 -36.24
CA ALA A 113 33.95 9.71 -36.87
C ALA A 113 34.00 10.00 -38.38
N LYS A 114 32.85 9.89 -39.07
CA LYS A 114 32.76 10.15 -40.51
C LYS A 114 33.03 11.62 -40.87
N VAL A 115 32.55 12.57 -40.06
CA VAL A 115 32.87 13.99 -40.23
C VAL A 115 34.37 14.23 -40.12
N ASN A 116 35.03 13.65 -39.11
CA ASN A 116 36.48 13.78 -38.94
C ASN A 116 37.26 13.17 -40.12
N GLU A 117 36.81 12.04 -40.67
CA GLU A 117 37.42 11.41 -41.85
C GLU A 117 37.29 12.30 -43.09
N LEU A 118 36.09 12.82 -43.35
CA LEU A 118 35.84 13.73 -44.47
C LEU A 118 36.66 15.02 -44.35
N GLN A 119 36.79 15.59 -43.15
CA GLN A 119 37.65 16.75 -42.91
C GLN A 119 39.11 16.47 -43.27
N LYS A 120 39.66 15.30 -42.90
CA LYS A 120 41.02 14.91 -43.29
C LYS A 120 41.17 14.76 -44.81
N GLN A 121 40.18 14.19 -45.48
CA GLN A 121 40.18 14.05 -46.94
C GLN A 121 40.16 15.41 -47.64
N ILE A 122 39.34 16.35 -47.17
CA ILE A 122 39.29 17.73 -47.69
C ILE A 122 40.67 18.39 -47.59
N ILE A 123 41.29 18.36 -46.40
CA ILE A 123 42.63 18.95 -46.20
C ILE A 123 43.66 18.33 -47.14
N GLY A 124 43.63 16.99 -47.33
CA GLY A 124 44.55 16.31 -48.24
C GLY A 124 44.36 16.71 -49.70
N LEU A 125 43.10 16.90 -50.14
CA LEU A 125 42.78 17.37 -51.49
C LEU A 125 43.20 18.82 -51.71
N GLU A 126 42.94 19.71 -50.74
CA GLU A 126 43.35 21.11 -50.78
C GLU A 126 44.88 21.23 -50.89
N THR A 127 45.60 20.48 -50.06
CA THR A 127 47.07 20.47 -50.05
C THR A 127 47.63 20.03 -51.41
N ASN A 128 47.10 18.96 -52.02
CA ASN A 128 47.57 18.48 -53.33
C ASN A 128 47.26 19.45 -54.49
N ASN A 129 46.19 20.23 -54.37
CA ASN A 129 45.79 21.19 -55.41
C ASN A 129 46.63 22.48 -55.36
N GLU A 130 47.22 22.83 -54.20
CA GLU A 130 48.15 23.96 -54.06
C GLU A 130 49.57 23.66 -54.61
N PHE A 131 49.91 22.38 -54.85
CA PHE A 131 51.21 21.96 -55.41
C PHE A 131 51.21 21.75 -56.94
N HIS A 132 50.11 22.07 -57.63
CA HIS A 132 49.98 22.05 -59.09
C HIS A 132 49.75 23.46 -59.65
#